data_AF-A0A925UJC9-F1
#
_entry.id   AF-A0A925UJC9-F1
#
_cell.length_a   1.000
_cell.length_b   1.000
_cell.length_c   1.000
_cell.angle_alpha   90.00
_cell.angle_beta   90.00
_cell.angle_gamma   90.00
#
_symmetry.space_group_name_H-M   'P 1'
#
loop_
_entity.id
_entity.type
_entity.pdbx_description
1 polymer ?
#
loop_
_entity_poly.entity_id
_entity_poly.type
_entity_poly.pdbx_seq_one_letter_code
_entity_poly.pdbx_strand_id
1 'polypeptide(L)'
;MLINFFFTLRAAKLKVSVKEYLMLLEAIEGGVMDADEFDASGPTVDKFYYLARTSLVKDEANFDKFDRAFAAYFKGVEMLTDFTQEVPLDWLQKKLELELSAEEKAAI
;
A
#
# COMPACT_ATOMS: atom_id res chain seq x y z
N MET A 1 -6.19 0.99 -4.70
CA MET A 1 -6.03 2.18 -3.83
C MET A 1 -6.36 1.79 -2.38
N LEU A 2 -5.63 2.31 -1.37
CA LEU A 2 -5.80 1.96 0.05
C LEU A 2 -7.21 2.21 0.61
N ILE A 3 -7.95 3.14 0.01
CA ILE A 3 -9.35 3.39 0.39
C ILE A 3 -10.25 2.17 0.13
N ASN A 4 -9.95 1.37 -0.90
CA ASN A 4 -10.69 0.14 -1.20
C ASN A 4 -10.42 -0.93 -0.13
N PHE A 5 -9.19 -0.99 0.40
CA PHE A 5 -8.86 -1.85 1.52
C PHE A 5 -9.70 -1.46 2.76
N PHE A 6 -9.77 -0.17 3.09
CA PHE A 6 -10.60 0.31 4.19
C PHE A 6 -12.08 -0.10 4.04
N PHE A 7 -12.67 0.07 2.85
CA PHE A 7 -14.04 -0.36 2.60
C PHE A 7 -14.21 -1.88 2.62
N THR A 8 -13.20 -2.64 2.20
CA THR A 8 -13.20 -4.11 2.30
C THR A 8 -13.28 -4.56 3.76
N LEU A 9 -12.53 -3.93 4.66
CA LEU A 9 -12.61 -4.22 6.09
C LEU A 9 -14.00 -3.89 6.67
N ARG A 10 -14.59 -2.75 6.28
CA ARG A 10 -15.97 -2.39 6.70
C ARG A 10 -17.00 -3.39 6.17
N ALA A 11 -16.85 -3.86 4.94
CA ALA A 11 -17.71 -4.89 4.36
C ALA A 11 -17.60 -6.21 5.14
N ALA A 12 -16.40 -6.56 5.61
CA ALA A 12 -16.14 -7.68 6.53
C ALA A 12 -16.63 -7.45 7.97
N LYS A 13 -17.42 -6.39 8.22
CA LYS A 13 -18.00 -6.04 9.53
C LYS A 13 -16.96 -5.71 10.61
N LEU A 14 -15.75 -5.31 10.22
CA LEU A 14 -14.79 -4.73 11.16
C LEU A 14 -15.19 -3.31 11.51
N LYS A 15 -15.11 -2.98 12.80
CA LYS A 15 -15.39 -1.64 13.33
C LYS A 15 -14.17 -0.73 13.14
N VAL A 16 -13.74 -0.56 11.90
CA VAL A 16 -12.68 0.39 11.55
C VAL A 16 -13.25 1.80 11.43
N SER A 17 -12.61 2.75 12.09
CA SER A 17 -12.96 4.17 12.07
C SER A 17 -12.07 4.95 11.11
N VAL A 18 -12.55 6.12 10.69
CA VAL A 18 -11.75 7.04 9.85
C VAL A 18 -10.48 7.47 10.57
N LYS A 19 -10.54 7.68 11.90
CA LYS A 19 -9.37 8.06 12.70
C LYS A 19 -8.26 7.02 12.63
N GLU A 20 -8.60 5.74 12.76
CA GLU A 20 -7.62 4.65 12.67
C GLU A 20 -7.06 4.52 11.25
N TYR A 21 -7.90 4.75 10.25
CA TYR A 21 -7.44 4.79 8.86
C TYR A 21 -6.48 5.95 8.59
N LEU A 22 -6.76 7.15 9.11
CA LEU A 22 -5.85 8.29 9.01
C LEU A 22 -4.53 8.02 9.74
N MET A 23 -4.58 7.40 10.91
CA MET A 23 -3.38 6.99 11.65
C MET A 23 -2.51 5.99 10.86
N LEU A 24 -3.13 5.03 10.14
CA LEU A 24 -2.40 4.15 9.24
C LEU A 24 -1.70 4.94 8.13
N LEU A 25 -2.40 5.91 7.52
CA LEU A 25 -1.83 6.74 6.46
C LEU A 25 -0.68 7.62 6.96
N GLU A 26 -0.84 8.25 8.13
CA GLU A 26 0.22 9.04 8.78
C GLU A 26 1.46 8.19 9.08
N ALA A 27 1.28 6.94 9.51
CA ALA A 27 2.40 6.04 9.76
C ALA A 27 3.14 5.64 8.46
N ILE A 28 2.40 5.44 7.37
CA ILE A 28 2.99 5.16 6.06
C ILE A 28 3.73 6.40 5.55
N GLU A 29 3.13 7.59 5.66
CA GLU A 29 3.76 8.87 5.28
C GLU A 29 5.00 9.17 6.12
N GLY A 30 4.99 8.78 7.39
CA GLY A 30 6.12 8.88 8.30
C GLY A 30 7.24 7.85 8.09
N GLY A 31 7.15 7.00 7.06
CA GLY A 31 8.21 6.05 6.70
C GLY A 31 8.34 4.85 7.66
N VAL A 32 7.30 4.51 8.43
CA VAL A 32 7.34 3.38 9.40
C VAL A 32 7.61 2.03 8.71
N MET A 33 7.36 1.93 7.42
CA MET A 33 7.61 0.73 6.62
C MET A 33 8.85 0.83 5.72
N ASP A 34 9.58 1.94 5.77
CA ASP A 34 10.76 2.13 4.93
C ASP A 34 11.91 1.24 5.39
N ALA A 35 12.95 1.17 4.57
CA ALA A 35 14.16 0.46 4.92
C ALA A 35 14.89 1.20 6.07
N ASP A 36 15.39 0.46 7.05
CA ASP A 36 16.15 1.00 8.18
C ASP A 36 17.50 0.26 8.36
N GLU A 37 18.26 0.64 9.39
CA GLU A 37 19.58 0.07 9.67
C GLU A 37 19.54 -1.45 10.00
N PHE A 38 18.40 -1.96 10.46
CA PHE A 38 18.22 -3.35 10.87
C PHE A 38 17.54 -4.19 9.79
N ASP A 39 16.74 -3.55 8.95
CA ASP A 39 15.98 -4.19 7.89
C ASP A 39 16.02 -3.35 6.62
N ALA A 40 16.93 -3.74 5.72
CA ALA A 40 17.07 -3.13 4.41
C ALA A 40 15.90 -3.45 3.45
N SER A 41 14.97 -4.32 3.85
CA SER A 41 13.76 -4.53 3.06
C SER A 41 12.88 -3.28 3.18
N GLY A 42 12.58 -2.66 2.04
CA GLY A 42 11.69 -1.49 1.99
C GLY A 42 10.24 -1.85 2.31
N PRO A 43 9.26 -1.08 1.80
CA PRO A 43 7.84 -1.36 2.00
C PRO A 43 7.44 -2.74 1.46
N THR A 44 7.05 -3.67 2.35
CA THR A 44 6.54 -5.00 1.99
C THR A 44 5.09 -5.22 2.41
N VAL A 45 4.44 -6.23 1.81
CA VAL A 45 3.07 -6.63 2.18
C VAL A 45 2.99 -7.10 3.63
N ASP A 46 4.00 -7.79 4.12
CA ASP A 46 4.06 -8.26 5.51
C ASP A 46 4.19 -7.08 6.49
N LYS A 47 5.05 -6.10 6.20
CA LYS A 47 5.14 -4.86 6.98
C LYS A 47 3.79 -4.13 6.99
N PHE A 48 3.14 -4.03 5.84
CA PHE A 48 1.80 -3.44 5.73
C PHE A 48 0.76 -4.22 6.55
N TYR A 49 0.78 -5.56 6.52
CA TYR A 49 -0.12 -6.41 7.28
C TYR A 49 -0.05 -6.09 8.78
N TYR A 50 1.15 -6.07 9.35
CA TYR A 50 1.33 -5.79 10.77
C TYR A 50 0.97 -4.35 11.14
N LEU A 51 1.36 -3.38 10.31
CA LEU A 51 1.02 -1.98 10.54
C LEU A 51 -0.51 -1.75 10.46
N ALA A 52 -1.17 -2.30 9.44
CA ALA A 52 -2.61 -2.20 9.26
C ALA A 52 -3.37 -2.90 10.40
N ARG A 53 -2.95 -4.09 10.81
CA ARG A 53 -3.59 -4.80 11.94
C ARG A 53 -3.48 -3.99 13.24
N THR A 54 -2.30 -3.43 13.52
CA THR A 54 -2.04 -2.65 14.73
C THR A 54 -2.80 -1.31 14.75
N SER A 55 -2.85 -0.63 13.61
CA SER A 55 -3.54 0.67 13.49
C SER A 55 -5.06 0.53 13.46
N LEU A 56 -5.61 -0.49 12.79
CA LEU A 56 -7.04 -0.60 12.49
C LEU A 56 -7.84 -1.51 13.44
N VAL A 57 -7.20 -2.44 14.16
CA VAL A 57 -7.90 -3.43 14.99
C VAL A 57 -7.56 -3.23 16.46
N LYS A 58 -8.54 -2.75 17.25
CA LYS A 58 -8.37 -2.45 18.68
C LYS A 58 -8.72 -3.59 19.62
N ASP A 59 -9.38 -4.61 19.09
CA ASP A 59 -9.84 -5.76 19.84
C ASP A 59 -9.37 -7.03 19.13
N GLU A 60 -8.59 -7.83 19.85
CA GLU A 60 -8.03 -9.10 19.41
C GLU A 60 -9.11 -10.09 18.95
N ALA A 61 -10.32 -10.02 19.49
CA ALA A 61 -11.44 -10.84 19.04
C ALA A 61 -11.79 -10.64 17.55
N ASN A 62 -11.31 -9.56 16.93
CA ASN A 62 -11.52 -9.26 15.52
C ASN A 62 -10.33 -9.61 14.62
N PHE A 63 -9.26 -10.21 15.14
CA PHE A 63 -8.09 -10.59 14.34
C PHE A 63 -8.43 -11.60 13.23
N ASP A 64 -9.21 -12.64 13.53
CA ASP A 64 -9.61 -13.63 12.50
C ASP A 64 -10.38 -12.99 11.33
N LYS A 65 -11.25 -12.03 11.62
CA LYS A 65 -12.00 -11.28 10.59
C LYS A 65 -11.07 -10.41 9.76
N PHE A 66 -10.11 -9.75 10.40
CA PHE A 66 -9.09 -8.96 9.72
C PHE A 66 -8.25 -9.84 8.80
N ASP A 67 -7.75 -10.98 9.28
CA ASP A 67 -6.90 -11.88 8.51
C ASP A 67 -7.63 -12.39 7.26
N ARG A 68 -8.90 -12.79 7.41
CA ARG A 68 -9.76 -13.20 6.28
C ARG A 68 -9.99 -12.07 5.27
N ALA A 69 -10.30 -10.87 5.74
CA ALA A 69 -10.55 -9.71 4.87
C ALA A 69 -9.27 -9.25 4.16
N PHE A 70 -8.13 -9.27 4.86
CA PHE A 70 -6.82 -8.94 4.33
C PHE A 70 -6.42 -9.93 3.24
N ALA A 71 -6.51 -11.23 3.53
CA ALA A 71 -6.20 -12.28 2.55
C ALA A 71 -7.11 -12.20 1.32
N ALA A 72 -8.41 -11.92 1.51
CA ALA A 72 -9.35 -11.75 0.39
C ALA A 72 -8.99 -10.52 -0.47
N TYR A 73 -8.62 -9.41 0.16
CA TYR A 73 -8.20 -8.19 -0.56
C TYR A 73 -6.93 -8.44 -1.37
N PHE A 74 -5.87 -9.00 -0.76
CA PHE A 74 -4.59 -9.18 -1.44
C PHE A 74 -4.62 -10.30 -2.49
N LYS A 75 -5.34 -11.40 -2.27
CA LYS A 75 -5.59 -12.41 -3.33
C LYS A 75 -6.41 -11.84 -4.48
N GLY A 76 -7.40 -11.00 -4.18
CA GLY A 76 -8.19 -10.30 -5.21
C GLY A 76 -7.34 -9.28 -5.99
N VAL A 77 -6.42 -8.60 -5.32
CA VAL A 77 -5.45 -7.70 -5.97
C VAL A 77 -4.52 -8.50 -6.88
N GLU A 78 -3.93 -9.62 -6.45
CA GLU A 78 -3.10 -10.47 -7.31
C GLU A 78 -3.82 -10.93 -8.58
N MET A 79 -5.12 -11.26 -8.50
CA MET A 79 -5.94 -11.64 -9.66
C MET A 79 -6.28 -10.46 -10.59
N LEU A 80 -6.29 -9.22 -10.08
CA LEU A 80 -6.57 -8.01 -10.85
C LEU A 80 -5.31 -7.36 -11.41
N THR A 81 -4.16 -7.54 -10.75
CA THR A 81 -2.85 -7.14 -11.25
C THR A 81 -2.37 -8.17 -12.26
N ASP A 82 -2.85 -8.04 -13.49
CA ASP A 82 -2.19 -8.66 -14.62
C ASP A 82 -0.87 -7.91 -14.89
N PHE A 83 0.20 -8.33 -14.21
CA PHE A 83 1.56 -7.82 -14.44
C PHE A 83 2.09 -8.16 -15.85
N THR A 84 1.30 -8.82 -16.70
CA THR A 84 1.65 -9.09 -18.11
C THR A 84 1.23 -7.97 -19.07
N GLN A 85 0.50 -6.95 -18.60
CA GLN A 85 0.27 -5.74 -19.38
C GLN A 85 1.61 -5.00 -19.56
N GLU A 86 2.26 -5.22 -20.69
CA GLU A 86 3.47 -4.48 -21.10
C GLU A 86 3.18 -2.98 -21.03
N VAL A 87 3.84 -2.30 -20.09
CA VAL A 87 3.84 -0.83 -20.07
C VAL A 87 4.48 -0.36 -21.37
N PRO A 88 3.78 0.39 -22.24
CA PRO A 88 4.37 0.83 -23.50
C PRO A 88 5.57 1.72 -23.22
N LEU A 89 6.75 1.30 -23.68
CA LEU A 89 8.00 2.04 -23.53
C LEU A 89 7.89 3.49 -24.03
N ASP A 90 7.14 3.71 -25.10
CA ASP A 90 6.91 5.03 -25.69
C ASP A 90 6.11 5.96 -24.77
N TRP A 91 5.19 5.41 -23.97
CA TRP A 91 4.42 6.17 -22.99
C TRP A 91 5.31 6.56 -21.80
N LEU A 92 6.19 5.64 -21.35
CA LEU A 92 7.11 5.87 -20.25
C LEU A 92 8.18 6.92 -20.62
N GLN A 93 8.75 6.83 -21.83
CA GLN A 93 9.76 7.79 -22.33
C GLN A 93 9.19 9.21 -22.40
N LYS A 94 7.98 9.39 -22.95
CA LYS A 94 7.33 10.71 -23.00
C LYS A 94 7.07 11.31 -21.62
N LYS A 95 6.77 10.47 -20.63
CA LYS A 95 6.55 10.88 -19.24
C LYS A 95 7.86 11.33 -18.58
N LEU A 96 8.96 10.62 -18.82
CA LEU A 96 10.32 10.99 -18.38
C LEU A 96 10.79 12.30 -19.02
N GLU A 97 10.52 12.50 -20.32
CA GLU A 97 10.91 13.73 -21.03
C GLU A 97 10.16 15.00 -20.56
N LEU A 98 8.96 14.83 -19.99
CA LEU A 98 8.10 15.89 -19.46
C LEU A 98 8.48 16.30 -18.02
N GLU A 99 9.11 15.42 -17.25
CA GLU A 99 9.45 15.65 -15.84
C GLU A 99 10.91 16.10 -15.64
N LEU A 100 11.80 15.90 -16.63
CA LEU A 100 13.17 16.41 -16.58
C LEU A 100 13.20 17.92 -16.85
N SER A 101 13.69 18.68 -15.87
CA SER A 101 13.96 20.09 -16.02
C SER A 101 15.11 20.32 -17.03
N ALA A 102 15.19 21.52 -17.62
CA ALA A 102 16.19 21.82 -18.65
C ALA A 102 17.65 21.62 -18.19
N GLU A 103 17.92 21.68 -16.88
CA GLU A 103 19.24 21.42 -16.31
C GLU A 103 19.64 19.94 -16.36
N GLU A 104 18.70 19.01 -16.21
CA GLU A 104 19.00 17.56 -16.16
C GLU A 104 19.24 16.95 -17.54
N LYS A 105 18.68 17.56 -18.60
CA LYS A 105 18.92 17.15 -20.00
C LYS A 105 20.36 17.44 -20.48
N ALA A 106 21.11 18.30 -19.80
CA ALA A 106 22.47 18.67 -20.19
C ALA A 106 23.56 17.73 -19.62
N ALA A 107 23.20 16.81 -18.71
CA ALA A 107 24.13 15.91 -18.03
C ALA A 107 24.15 14.48 -18.61
N ILE A 108 23.58 14.26 -19.79
CA ILE A 108 23.61 12.98 -20.54
C ILE A 108 24.40 13.16 -21.82
#